data_AF-A0A1I1CD44-F1
#
_entry.id   AF-A0A1I1CD44-F1
#
_cell.length_a   1.000
_cell.length_b   1.000
_cell.length_c   1.000
_cell.angle_alpha   90.00
_cell.angle_beta   90.00
_cell.angle_gamma   90.00
#
_symmetry.space_group_name_H-M   'P 1'
#
loop_
_entity.id
_entity.type
_entity.pdbx_description
1 polymer ?
#
loop_
_entity_poly.entity_id
_entity_poly.type
_entity_poly.pdbx_seq_one_letter_code
_entity_poly.pdbx_strand_id
1 'polypeptide(L)' 'MALFAQDSPISQLNKKRLTTIEVVSFGPINDDFASVETKIRLDSGPETAKLYSFIKEDGAWKIYDID' A
#
# COMPACT_ATOMS: atom_id res chain seq x y z
N MET A 1 -22.15 31.61 -25.66
CA MET A 1 -20.71 31.59 -25.99
C MET A 1 -20.02 30.74 -24.94
N ALA A 2 -19.34 29.70 -25.37
CA ALA A 2 -18.93 28.57 -24.55
C ALA A 2 -17.76 28.90 -23.60
N LEU A 3 -17.94 28.51 -22.34
CA LEU A 3 -16.91 28.45 -21.30
C LEU A 3 -16.11 27.16 -21.53
N PHE A 4 -15.12 27.19 -22.42
CA PHE A 4 -14.13 26.11 -22.49
C PHE A 4 -13.05 26.38 -21.44
N ALA A 5 -13.35 26.04 -20.18
CA ALA A 5 -12.27 25.63 -19.29
C ALA A 5 -11.78 24.29 -19.83
N GLN A 6 -10.76 24.36 -20.69
CA GLN A 6 -10.04 23.19 -21.15
C GLN A 6 -9.37 22.58 -19.92
N ASP A 7 -9.97 21.54 -19.35
CA ASP A 7 -9.36 20.70 -18.33
C ASP A 7 -7.95 20.33 -18.81
N SER A 8 -6.94 20.93 -18.20
CA SER A 8 -5.56 20.69 -18.58
C SER A 8 -5.23 19.22 -18.24
N PRO A 9 -4.92 18.34 -19.21
CA PRO A 9 -4.82 16.90 -18.98
C PRO A 9 -3.60 16.49 -18.14
N ILE A 10 -2.74 17.44 -17.80
CA ILE A 10 -1.41 17.19 -17.20
C ILE A 10 -1.50 16.89 -15.70
N SER A 11 -2.61 17.16 -15.02
CA SER A 11 -2.73 16.94 -13.58
C SER A 11 -2.86 15.47 -13.15
N GLN A 12 -2.95 14.52 -14.08
CA GLN A 12 -3.26 13.10 -13.78
C GLN A 12 -2.04 12.16 -13.72
N LEU A 13 -0.81 12.65 -13.81
CA LEU A 13 0.39 11.80 -13.92
C LEU A 13 1.42 11.93 -12.82
N ASN A 14 1.07 12.41 -11.63
CA ASN A 14 1.96 12.24 -10.46
C ASN A 14 1.74 10.87 -9.78
N LYS A 15 1.73 9.80 -10.57
CA LYS A 15 1.70 8.42 -10.05
C LYS A 15 3.05 8.15 -9.42
N LYS A 16 3.11 8.20 -8.08
CA LYS A 16 4.31 7.76 -7.35
C LYS A 16 4.57 6.30 -7.72
N ARG A 17 5.68 6.05 -8.39
CA ARG A 17 6.07 4.69 -8.80
C ARG A 17 6.65 3.97 -7.60
N LEU A 18 6.12 2.77 -7.34
CA LEU A 18 6.64 1.86 -6.34
C LEU A 18 7.96 1.28 -6.84
N THR A 19 9.02 1.41 -6.03
CA THR A 19 10.34 0.87 -6.34
C THR A 19 10.58 -0.43 -5.60
N THR A 20 10.37 -0.44 -4.29
CA THR A 20 10.60 -1.62 -3.44
C THR A 20 9.53 -1.77 -2.35
N ILE A 21 9.23 -3.02 -2.01
CA ILE A 21 8.52 -3.42 -0.80
C ILE A 21 9.38 -4.48 -0.12
N GLU A 22 9.74 -4.24 1.12
CA GLU A 22 10.58 -5.14 1.91
C GLU A 22 9.84 -5.51 3.20
N VAL A 23 9.76 -6.80 3.52
CA VAL A 23 9.30 -7.24 4.84
C VAL A 23 10.44 -7.05 5.82
N VAL A 24 10.21 -6.28 6.88
CA VAL A 24 11.25 -5.95 7.87
C VAL A 24 11.06 -6.66 9.20
N SER A 25 9.81 -6.92 9.57
CA SER A 25 9.52 -7.64 10.80
C SER A 25 8.21 -8.41 10.65
N PHE A 26 8.11 -9.47 11.44
CA PHE A 26 6.88 -10.22 11.63
C PHE A 26 6.37 -9.91 13.03
N GLY A 27 5.10 -9.53 13.12
CA GLY A 27 4.41 -9.35 14.38
C GLY A 27 3.86 -10.68 14.91
N PRO A 28 2.75 -10.65 15.69
CA PRO A 28 2.07 -11.87 16.12
C PRO A 28 1.66 -12.74 14.93
N ILE A 29 1.99 -14.03 15.00
CA ILE A 29 1.57 -15.05 14.03
C ILE A 29 1.00 -16.24 14.81
N ASN A 30 -0.21 -16.66 14.45
CA ASN A 30 -0.86 -17.87 14.92
C ASN A 30 -1.64 -18.51 13.76
N ASP A 31 -2.48 -19.52 14.05
CA ASP A 31 -3.18 -20.29 13.02
C ASP A 31 -4.21 -19.48 12.21
N ASP A 32 -4.76 -18.42 12.81
CA ASP A 32 -5.88 -17.63 12.26
C ASP A 32 -5.53 -16.16 12.02
N PHE A 33 -4.42 -15.66 12.57
CA PHE A 33 -3.98 -14.28 12.48
C PHE A 33 -2.47 -14.18 12.23
N ALA A 34 -2.06 -13.23 11.41
CA ALA A 34 -0.67 -12.85 11.23
C ALA A 34 -0.55 -11.34 11.03
N SER A 35 0.56 -10.73 11.44
CA SER A 35 0.89 -9.37 11.02
C SER A 35 2.33 -9.23 10.54
N VAL A 36 2.53 -8.35 9.57
CA VAL A 36 3.81 -8.14 8.87
C VAL A 36 4.06 -6.66 8.73
N GLU A 37 5.19 -6.20 9.22
CA GLU A 37 5.65 -4.85 8.98
C GLU A 37 6.48 -4.82 7.69
N THR A 38 6.14 -3.88 6.82
CA THR A 38 6.83 -3.67 5.55
C THR A 38 7.36 -2.26 5.47
N LYS A 39 8.45 -2.11 4.72
CA LYS A 39 8.95 -0.82 4.28
C LYS A 39 8.72 -0.67 2.79
N ILE A 40 8.13 0.46 2.43
CA ILE A 40 7.74 0.80 1.08
C ILE A 40 8.58 1.99 0.63
N ARG A 41 9.26 1.84 -0.51
CA ARG A 41 10.00 2.92 -1.17
C ARG A 41 9.35 3.26 -2.50
N LEU A 42 9.15 4.56 -2.71
CA LEU A 42 8.66 5.14 -3.95
C LEU A 42 9.82 5.89 -4.63
N ASP A 43 9.78 6.00 -5.96
CA ASP A 43 10.86 6.63 -6.76
C ASP A 43 11.17 8.07 -6.29
N SER A 44 10.18 8.75 -5.74
CA SER A 44 10.32 10.08 -5.16
C SER A 44 9.53 10.17 -3.85
N GLY A 45 10.21 9.98 -2.73
CA GLY A 45 9.62 10.16 -1.40
C GLY A 45 10.43 9.51 -0.29
N PRO A 46 10.12 9.83 0.97
CA PRO A 46 10.67 9.10 2.10
C PRO A 46 10.19 7.65 2.08
N GLU A 47 10.99 6.77 2.65
CA GLU A 47 10.58 5.41 2.98
C GLU A 47 9.43 5.45 4.00
N THR A 48 8.39 4.67 3.75
CA THR A 48 7.22 4.59 4.63
C THR A 48 7.09 3.18 5.18
N ALA A 49 6.89 3.03 6.49
CA ALA A 49 6.53 1.75 7.08
C ALA A 49 5.01 1.55 7.01
N LYS A 50 4.59 0.31 6.80
CA LYS A 50 3.19 -0.12 6.81
C LYS A 50 3.04 -1.45 7.52
N LEU A 51 2.05 -1.58 8.40
CA LEU A 51 1.73 -2.82 9.07
C LEU A 51 0.53 -3.49 8.39
N TYR A 52 0.75 -4.65 7.81
CA TYR A 52 -0.29 -5.47 7.21
C TYR A 52 -0.75 -6.52 8.21
N SER A 53 -2.04 -6.55 8.52
CA SER A 53 -2.66 -7.59 9.33
C SER A 53 -3.46 -8.53 8.44
N PHE A 54 -3.36 -9.82 8.72
CA PHE A 54 -3.97 -10.89 7.95
C PHE A 54 -4.83 -11.76 8.87
N ILE A 55 -5.97 -12.20 8.34
CA ILE A 55 -6.80 -13.25 8.95
C ILE A 55 -6.91 -14.43 8.01
N LYS A 56 -7.06 -15.63 8.57
CA LYS A 56 -7.28 -16.85 7.78
C LYS A 56 -8.77 -17.15 7.73
N GLU A 57 -9.35 -17.11 6.54
CA GLU A 57 -10.75 -17.46 6.30
C GLU A 57 -10.81 -18.57 5.26
N ASP A 58 -11.56 -19.64 5.55
CA ASP A 58 -11.71 -20.82 4.67
C ASP A 58 -10.35 -21.42 4.24
N GLY A 59 -9.36 -21.37 5.12
CA GLY A 59 -8.01 -21.86 4.86
C GLY A 59 -7.10 -20.91 4.06
N ALA A 60 -7.61 -19.76 3.60
CA ALA A 60 -6.86 -18.76 2.85
C ALA A 60 -6.56 -17.52 3.70
N TRP A 61 -5.32 -17.03 3.63
CA TRP A 61 -4.93 -15.76 4.25
C TRP A 61 -5.46 -14.58 3.43
N LYS A 62 -6.13 -13.64 4.10
CA LYS A 62 -6.64 -12.39 3.52
C LYS A 62 -6.13 -11.21 4.32
N ILE A 63 -5.90 -10.08 3.66
CA ILE A 63 -5.57 -8.83 4.35
C ILE A 63 -6.83 -8.36 5.08
N TYR A 64 -6.73 -8.22 6.39
CA TYR A 64 -7.78 -7.68 7.25
C TYR A 64 -7.65 -6.16 7.41
N ASP A 65 -6.42 -5.67 7.64
CA ASP A 65 -6.16 -4.27 7.92
C ASP A 65 -4.77 -3.84 7.45
N ILE A 66 -4.60 -2.55 7.17
CA ILE A 66 -3.33 -1.92 6.81
C ILE A 66 -3.22 -0.58 7.55
N ASP A 67 -2.28 -0.51 8.48
CA ASP A 67 -1.92 0.73 9.20
C ASP A 67 -0.74 1.45 8.51
#